data_AF-A0A7S3JIR4-F1
#
_entry.id   AF-A0A7S3JIR4-F1
#
_cell.length_a   1.000
_cell.length_b   1.000
_cell.length_c   1.000
_cell.angle_alpha   90.00
_cell.angle_beta   90.00
_cell.angle_gamma   90.00
#
_symmetry.space_group_name_H-M   'P 1'
#
loop_
_entity.id
_entity.type
_entity.pdbx_description
1 polymer ?
#
loop_
_entity_poly.entity_id
_entity_poly.type
_entity_poly.pdbx_seq_one_letter_code
_entity_poly.pdbx_strand_id
1 'polypeptide(L)'
;VRNYCEAVDVSAHMLLPIPAEPEGPGGVIVVCENFIVYKKVDHDDRECPIPRRNDMDQDRKLFCICYTIHKQKNLFFFILQSDLGDLYKITMNFTDNQVHSIQCQYFDTISPCSSICLLKTGFIFAAAEFGNHYIYQI
;
A
#
# COMPACT_ATOMS: atom_id res chain seq x y z
N VAL A 1 6.18 -23.48 -16.26
CA VAL A 1 6.34 -24.20 -14.98
C VAL A 1 6.09 -23.20 -13.86
N ARG A 2 5.29 -23.56 -12.85
CA ARG A 2 5.00 -22.70 -11.68
C ARG A 2 6.15 -22.87 -10.68
N ASN A 3 6.92 -21.81 -10.46
CA ASN A 3 8.14 -21.86 -9.63
C ASN A 3 7.84 -21.79 -8.14
N TYR A 4 6.81 -21.03 -7.74
CA TYR A 4 6.41 -20.88 -6.35
C TYR A 4 4.92 -20.53 -6.26
N CYS A 5 4.28 -20.87 -5.15
CA CYS A 5 2.97 -20.37 -4.77
C CYS A 5 2.67 -20.77 -3.32
N GLU A 6 1.91 -19.92 -2.67
CA GLU A 6 1.51 -20.04 -1.29
C GLU A 6 0.04 -19.62 -1.17
N ALA A 7 -0.65 -20.12 -0.15
CA ALA A 7 -1.99 -19.63 0.18
C ALA A 7 -1.88 -18.21 0.76
N VAL A 8 -2.85 -17.37 0.42
CA VAL A 8 -3.04 -16.05 1.03
C VAL A 8 -4.42 -15.99 1.67
N ASP A 9 -4.66 -14.95 2.47
CA ASP A 9 -5.97 -14.72 3.04
C ASP A 9 -7.05 -14.62 1.94
N VAL A 10 -8.24 -15.15 2.23
CA VAL A 10 -9.36 -15.19 1.27
C VAL A 10 -9.85 -13.80 0.87
N SER A 11 -9.55 -12.78 1.67
CA SER A 11 -9.91 -11.39 1.42
C SER A 11 -8.86 -10.61 0.61
N ALA A 12 -7.78 -11.26 0.19
CA ALA A 12 -6.75 -10.64 -0.64
C ALA A 12 -7.34 -10.16 -1.98
N HIS A 13 -7.19 -8.85 -2.27
CA HIS A 13 -7.80 -8.22 -3.44
C HIS A 13 -6.84 -7.33 -4.23
N MET A 14 -5.64 -7.03 -3.71
CA MET A 14 -4.67 -6.18 -4.39
C MET A 14 -3.23 -6.57 -4.02
N LEU A 15 -2.32 -6.41 -4.98
CA LEU A 15 -0.89 -6.68 -4.82
C LEU A 15 -0.08 -5.41 -5.11
N LEU A 16 0.86 -5.09 -4.22
CA LEU A 16 1.80 -3.99 -4.37
C LEU A 16 3.20 -4.58 -4.60
N PRO A 17 3.81 -4.35 -5.78
CA PRO A 17 5.15 -4.85 -6.05
C PRO A 17 6.19 -4.02 -5.28
N ILE A 18 7.05 -4.70 -4.51
CA ILE A 18 8.15 -4.05 -3.80
C ILE A 18 9.38 -3.98 -4.72
N PRO A 19 10.07 -2.82 -4.81
CA PRO A 19 11.33 -2.72 -5.51
C PRO A 19 12.33 -3.79 -5.04
N ALA A 20 12.99 -4.46 -5.99
CA ALA A 20 14.06 -5.40 -5.72
C ALA A 20 15.43 -4.68 -5.72
N GLU A 21 16.51 -5.46 -5.60
CA GLU A 21 17.86 -4.94 -5.65
C GLU A 21 18.12 -4.09 -6.92
N PRO A 22 18.84 -2.96 -6.81
CA PRO A 22 19.54 -2.46 -5.62
C PRO A 22 18.71 -1.53 -4.72
N GLU A 23 17.42 -1.37 -4.96
CA GLU A 23 16.61 -0.29 -4.36
C GLU A 23 15.65 -0.77 -3.26
N GLY A 24 15.50 -2.08 -3.09
CA GLY A 24 14.69 -2.65 -2.04
C GLY A 24 14.81 -4.18 -1.93
N PRO A 25 14.10 -4.79 -0.98
CA PRO A 25 14.22 -6.20 -0.65
C PRO A 25 13.44 -7.12 -1.61
N GLY A 26 12.68 -6.59 -2.56
CA GLY A 26 11.79 -7.35 -3.43
C GLY A 26 10.63 -8.02 -2.67
N GLY A 27 9.89 -8.88 -3.36
CA GLY A 27 8.66 -9.49 -2.85
C GLY A 27 7.42 -8.66 -3.15
N VAL A 28 6.33 -8.93 -2.43
CA VAL A 28 5.03 -8.30 -2.65
C VAL A 28 4.36 -7.96 -1.33
N ILE A 29 3.59 -6.88 -1.29
CA ILE A 29 2.59 -6.67 -0.25
C ILE A 29 1.26 -7.15 -0.80
N VAL A 30 0.63 -8.08 -0.07
CA VAL A 30 -0.74 -8.52 -0.28
C VAL A 30 -1.64 -7.65 0.57
N VAL A 31 -2.61 -7.00 -0.07
CA VAL A 31 -3.62 -6.18 0.61
C VAL A 31 -4.86 -7.02 0.82
N CYS A 32 -5.25 -7.13 2.08
CA CYS A 32 -6.36 -7.90 2.57
C CYS A 32 -7.39 -6.97 3.21
N GLU A 33 -8.51 -7.53 3.67
CA GLU A 33 -9.50 -6.78 4.44
C GLU A 33 -8.92 -6.36 5.80
N ASN A 34 -8.87 -5.05 6.07
CA ASN A 34 -8.34 -4.44 7.31
C ASN A 34 -6.82 -4.55 7.57
N PHE A 35 -6.03 -5.27 6.77
CA PHE A 35 -4.58 -5.41 7.00
C PHE A 35 -3.80 -5.61 5.69
N ILE A 36 -2.48 -5.46 5.78
CA ILE A 36 -1.54 -5.74 4.71
C ILE A 36 -0.50 -6.76 5.18
N VAL A 37 -0.04 -7.62 4.28
CA VAL A 37 0.98 -8.64 4.56
C VAL A 37 2.10 -8.58 3.53
N TYR A 38 3.34 -8.41 3.98
CA TYR A 38 4.50 -8.66 3.14
C TYR A 38 4.74 -10.15 3.01
N LYS A 39 4.90 -10.60 1.76
CA LYS A 39 5.28 -11.96 1.41
C LYS A 39 6.49 -11.96 0.47
N LYS A 40 7.44 -12.85 0.76
CA LYS A 40 8.59 -13.15 -0.09
C LYS A 40 9.04 -14.59 0.16
N VAL A 41 9.47 -15.28 -0.90
CA VAL A 41 10.01 -16.64 -0.80
C VAL A 41 11.21 -16.65 0.16
N ASP A 42 11.28 -17.66 1.03
CA ASP A 42 12.33 -17.81 2.06
C ASP A 42 12.42 -16.64 3.04
N HIS A 43 11.31 -15.95 3.30
CA HIS A 43 11.22 -14.86 4.26
C HIS A 43 9.91 -14.95 5.06
N ASP A 44 9.98 -14.71 6.36
CA ASP A 44 8.80 -14.70 7.23
C ASP A 44 7.83 -13.58 6.86
N ASP A 45 6.53 -13.86 6.96
CA ASP A 45 5.49 -12.87 6.73
C ASP A 45 5.60 -11.70 7.71
N ARG A 46 5.34 -10.49 7.22
CA ARG A 46 5.18 -9.29 8.08
C ARG A 46 3.79 -8.73 7.87
N GLU A 47 2.96 -8.81 8.90
CA GLU A 47 1.61 -8.26 8.88
C GLU A 47 1.57 -6.87 9.53
N CYS A 48 0.76 -5.97 8.97
CA CYS A 48 0.44 -4.69 9.58
C CYS A 48 -1.06 -4.39 9.41
N PRO A 49 -1.81 -4.12 10.49
CA PRO A 49 -3.19 -3.66 10.37
C PRO A 49 -3.24 -2.28 9.72
N ILE A 50 -4.33 -2.00 9.01
CA ILE A 50 -4.64 -0.67 8.46
C ILE A 50 -5.36 0.14 9.55
N PRO A 51 -4.93 1.38 9.84
CA PRO A 51 -5.63 2.23 10.80
C PRO A 51 -7.11 2.41 10.44
N ARG A 52 -7.98 2.37 11.46
CA ARG A 52 -9.43 2.55 11.32
C ARG A 52 -9.83 3.90 11.89
N ARG A 53 -10.88 4.52 11.34
CA ARG A 53 -11.47 5.73 11.92
C ARG A 53 -12.12 5.38 13.27
N ASN A 54 -12.04 6.28 14.24
CA ASN A 54 -12.52 6.05 15.61
C ASN A 54 -14.04 5.85 15.70
N ASP A 55 -14.79 6.46 14.78
CA ASP A 55 -16.25 6.43 14.69
C ASP A 55 -16.79 5.32 13.78
N MET A 56 -15.91 4.48 13.22
CA MET A 56 -16.29 3.40 12.34
C MET A 56 -16.83 2.20 13.12
N ASP A 57 -18.01 1.70 12.72
CA ASP A 57 -18.59 0.48 13.28
C ASP A 57 -17.58 -0.68 13.31
N GLN A 58 -17.60 -1.47 14.38
CA GLN A 58 -16.65 -2.58 14.55
C GLN A 58 -16.78 -3.62 13.44
N ASP A 59 -18.01 -3.85 12.96
CA ASP A 59 -18.30 -4.81 11.89
C ASP A 59 -18.03 -4.25 10.48
N ARG A 60 -17.78 -2.93 10.35
CA ARG A 60 -17.47 -2.34 9.04
C ARG A 60 -16.10 -2.81 8.57
N LYS A 61 -16.06 -3.37 7.38
CA LYS A 61 -14.83 -3.85 6.74
C LYS A 61 -14.19 -2.72 5.94
N LEU A 62 -12.86 -2.62 5.99
CA LEU A 62 -12.09 -1.64 5.22
C LEU A 62 -11.40 -2.34 4.05
N PHE A 63 -11.59 -1.80 2.85
CA PHE A 63 -10.95 -2.27 1.62
C PHE A 63 -10.11 -1.16 1.01
N CYS A 64 -9.09 -1.53 0.23
CA CYS A 64 -8.28 -0.56 -0.49
C CYS A 64 -8.55 -0.65 -1.99
N ILE A 65 -8.66 0.52 -2.61
CA ILE A 65 -9.19 0.67 -3.98
C ILE A 65 -8.12 1.01 -5.00
N CYS A 66 -7.09 1.77 -4.61
CA CYS A 66 -5.93 2.03 -5.46
C CYS A 66 -4.68 2.32 -4.64
N TYR A 67 -3.52 2.30 -5.29
CA TYR A 67 -2.25 2.67 -4.69
C TYR A 67 -1.37 3.41 -5.68
N THR A 68 -0.33 4.04 -5.16
CA THR A 68 0.80 4.54 -5.95
C THR A 68 2.10 4.27 -5.21
N ILE A 69 3.19 4.11 -5.95
CA ILE A 69 4.53 3.96 -5.40
C ILE A 69 5.34 5.21 -5.72
N HIS A 70 5.94 5.81 -4.70
CA HIS A 70 6.97 6.80 -4.90
C HIS A 70 8.33 6.18 -4.69
N LYS A 71 9.22 6.47 -5.63
CA LYS A 71 10.57 5.93 -5.63
C LYS A 71 11.57 7.06 -5.86
N GLN A 72 12.48 7.17 -4.91
CA GLN A 72 13.65 8.03 -4.96
C GLN A 72 14.90 7.20 -4.68
N LYS A 73 16.08 7.80 -4.87
CA LYS A 73 17.34 7.12 -4.60
C LYS A 73 17.38 6.70 -3.13
N ASN A 74 17.48 5.39 -2.89
CA ASN A 74 17.54 4.76 -1.56
C ASN A 74 16.28 4.95 -0.69
N LEU A 75 15.14 5.35 -1.27
CA LEU A 75 13.89 5.50 -0.55
C LEU A 75 12.72 5.15 -1.44
N PHE A 76 11.81 4.32 -0.94
CA PHE A 76 10.49 4.15 -1.54
C PHE A 76 9.43 4.10 -0.45
N PHE A 77 8.21 4.49 -0.82
CA PHE A 77 7.02 4.31 -0.01
C PHE A 77 5.82 4.16 -0.92
N PHE A 78 4.74 3.64 -0.37
CA PHE A 78 3.46 3.58 -1.06
C PHE A 78 2.49 4.55 -0.44
N ILE A 79 1.59 5.07 -1.25
CA ILE A 79 0.33 5.64 -0.78
C ILE A 79 -0.77 4.66 -1.22
N LEU A 80 -1.52 4.13 -0.26
CA LEU A 80 -2.65 3.23 -0.46
C LEU A 80 -3.94 3.97 -0.11
N GLN A 81 -4.99 3.86 -0.90
CA GLN A 81 -6.27 4.51 -0.63
C GLN A 81 -7.34 3.50 -0.22
N SER A 82 -8.12 3.77 0.83
CA SER A 82 -9.32 3.00 1.19
C SER A 82 -10.55 3.34 0.36
N ASP A 83 -11.58 2.49 0.43
CA ASP A 83 -12.94 2.77 -0.09
C ASP A 83 -13.59 4.02 0.54
N LEU A 84 -13.12 4.44 1.72
CA LEU A 84 -13.54 5.67 2.41
C LEU A 84 -12.76 6.92 1.96
N GLY A 85 -11.76 6.75 1.07
CA GLY A 85 -10.92 7.84 0.57
C GLY A 85 -9.69 8.15 1.42
N ASP A 86 -9.45 7.42 2.50
CA ASP A 86 -8.29 7.63 3.37
C ASP A 86 -7.01 7.16 2.67
N LEU A 87 -6.00 8.01 2.66
CA LEU A 87 -4.67 7.74 2.18
C LEU A 87 -3.79 7.25 3.32
N TYR A 88 -3.12 6.13 3.10
CA TYR A 88 -2.17 5.53 4.03
C TYR A 88 -0.79 5.53 3.42
N LYS A 89 0.18 6.07 4.14
CA LYS A 89 1.59 5.94 3.81
C LYS A 89 2.11 4.61 4.35
N ILE A 90 2.58 3.76 3.44
CA ILE A 90 3.20 2.49 3.78
C ILE A 90 4.71 2.59 3.60
N THR A 91 5.42 2.29 4.67
CA THR A 91 6.90 2.25 4.70
C THR A 91 7.39 0.92 5.23
N MET A 92 8.62 0.56 4.87
CA MET A 92 9.25 -0.69 5.30
C MET A 92 10.60 -0.40 5.95
N ASN A 93 10.88 -1.14 7.02
CA ASN A 93 12.22 -1.20 7.61
C ASN A 93 12.85 -2.54 7.22
N PHE A 94 14.00 -2.48 6.54
CA PHE A 94 14.71 -3.64 6.05
C PHE A 94 16.23 -3.41 6.08
N THR A 95 16.98 -4.50 6.12
CA THR A 95 18.43 -4.52 5.96
C THR A 95 18.75 -5.53 4.86
N ASP A 96 19.41 -5.06 3.79
CA ASP A 96 19.63 -5.83 2.56
C ASP A 96 18.32 -6.43 2.02
N ASN A 97 18.18 -7.75 2.08
CA ASN A 97 17.02 -8.50 1.60
C ASN A 97 16.05 -8.93 2.71
N GLN A 98 16.32 -8.57 3.95
CA GLN A 98 15.54 -8.97 5.12
C GLN A 98 14.68 -7.80 5.63
N VAL A 99 13.37 -8.00 5.62
CA VAL A 99 12.38 -7.04 6.09
C VAL A 99 12.08 -7.28 7.57
N HIS A 100 12.29 -6.25 8.40
CA HIS A 100 12.08 -6.29 9.84
C HIS A 100 10.69 -5.82 10.24
N SER A 101 10.10 -4.85 9.55
CA SER A 101 8.74 -4.40 9.81
C SER A 101 8.14 -3.64 8.63
N ILE A 102 6.82 -3.64 8.56
CA ILE A 102 6.02 -2.75 7.72
C ILE A 102 5.27 -1.81 8.65
N GLN A 103 5.13 -0.56 8.24
CA GLN A 103 4.37 0.45 8.95
C GLN A 103 3.32 1.03 8.01
N CYS A 104 2.08 1.13 8.49
CA CYS A 104 0.97 1.77 7.81
C CYS A 104 0.51 2.96 8.66
N GLN A 105 0.63 4.17 8.11
CA GLN A 105 0.30 5.41 8.81
C GLN A 105 -0.73 6.19 8.01
N TYR A 106 -1.72 6.77 8.68
CA TYR A 106 -2.62 7.73 8.06
C TYR A 106 -1.82 8.91 7.48
N PHE A 107 -2.13 9.28 6.24
CA PHE A 107 -1.49 10.38 5.53
C PHE A 107 -2.44 11.57 5.36
N ASP A 108 -3.59 11.35 4.71
CA ASP A 108 -4.63 12.36 4.48
C ASP A 108 -5.93 11.69 4.03
N THR A 109 -6.97 12.45 3.70
CA THR A 109 -8.23 11.95 3.13
C THR A 109 -8.60 12.76 1.89
N ILE A 110 -8.83 12.06 0.77
CA ILE A 110 -9.32 12.66 -0.49
C ILE A 110 -10.50 11.85 -1.02
N SER A 111 -11.20 12.33 -2.05
CA SER A 111 -12.25 11.54 -2.70
C SER A 111 -11.71 10.19 -3.21
N PRO A 112 -12.50 9.10 -3.15
CA PRO A 112 -12.14 7.81 -3.74
C PRO A 112 -11.69 7.95 -5.20
N CYS A 113 -10.54 7.36 -5.52
CA CYS A 113 -9.89 7.44 -6.82
C CYS A 113 -9.77 6.06 -7.47
N SER A 114 -10.01 6.01 -8.78
CA SER A 114 -9.68 4.82 -9.59
C SER A 114 -8.17 4.66 -9.75
N SER A 115 -7.42 5.76 -9.69
CA SER A 115 -5.96 5.75 -9.77
C SER A 115 -5.35 6.98 -9.11
N ILE A 116 -4.17 6.81 -8.52
CA ILE A 116 -3.37 7.89 -7.94
C ILE A 116 -1.97 7.82 -8.56
N CYS A 117 -1.43 8.98 -8.95
CA CYS A 117 -0.08 9.09 -9.50
C CYS A 117 0.73 10.10 -8.70
N LEU A 118 1.79 9.63 -8.03
CA LEU A 118 2.74 10.49 -7.34
C LEU A 118 3.89 10.88 -8.28
N LEU A 119 3.97 12.17 -8.57
CA LEU A 119 4.93 12.79 -9.49
C LEU A 119 6.22 13.16 -8.75
N LYS A 120 7.35 13.02 -9.46
CA LYS A 120 8.69 13.35 -8.91
C LYS A 120 8.84 14.81 -8.44
N THR A 121 8.01 15.70 -8.98
CA THR A 121 7.97 17.13 -8.65
C THR A 121 7.21 17.44 -7.36
N GLY A 122 6.74 16.43 -6.61
CA GLY A 122 6.01 16.62 -5.36
C GLY A 122 4.52 16.88 -5.56
N PHE A 123 3.92 16.26 -6.59
CA PHE A 123 2.48 16.39 -6.85
C PHE A 123 1.79 15.03 -6.82
N ILE A 124 0.57 14.97 -6.30
CA ILE A 124 -0.31 13.81 -6.39
C ILE A 124 -1.42 14.15 -7.39
N PHE A 125 -1.47 13.42 -8.50
CA PHE A 125 -2.64 13.42 -9.37
C PHE A 125 -3.63 12.35 -8.88
N ALA A 126 -4.87 12.77 -8.64
CA ALA A 126 -5.96 11.97 -8.10
C ALA A 126 -7.08 11.83 -9.14
N ALA A 127 -7.13 10.67 -9.79
CA ALA A 127 -8.18 10.35 -10.74
C ALA A 127 -9.40 9.79 -10.00
N ALA A 128 -10.26 10.71 -9.54
CA ALA A 128 -11.51 10.37 -8.84
C ALA A 128 -12.35 9.36 -9.62
N GLU A 129 -12.96 8.39 -8.91
CA GLU A 129 -13.90 7.42 -9.52
C GLU A 129 -15.13 8.11 -10.10
N PHE A 130 -15.59 9.15 -9.41
CA PHE A 130 -16.73 9.98 -9.80
C PHE A 130 -16.42 11.45 -9.55
N GLY A 131 -16.95 12.33 -10.39
CA GLY A 131 -16.79 13.77 -10.28
C GLY A 131 -15.45 14.26 -10.83
N ASN A 132 -14.94 15.35 -10.24
CA ASN A 132 -13.74 16.04 -10.74
C ASN A 132 -12.46 15.33 -10.30
N HIS A 133 -11.46 15.35 -11.18
CA HIS A 133 -10.09 14.96 -10.84
C HIS A 133 -9.36 16.14 -10.18
N TYR A 134 -8.35 15.83 -9.37
CA TYR A 134 -7.60 16.83 -8.61
C TYR A 134 -6.09 16.62 -8.76
N ILE A 135 -5.34 17.71 -8.59
CA ILE A 135 -3.89 17.68 -8.43
C ILE A 135 -3.55 18.37 -7.12
N TYR A 136 -2.87 17.65 -6.24
CA TYR A 136 -2.42 18.13 -4.94
C TYR A 136 -0.90 18.33 -4.97
N GLN A 137 -0.40 19.24 -4.16
CA GLN A 137 1.03 19.47 -3.95
C GLN A 137 1.41 18.99 -2.54
N ILE A 138 2.49 18.22 -2.45
CA ILE A 138 3.09 17.71 -1.19
C ILE A 138 4.22 18.64 -0.76
#